data_AF-A1TB33-F1
#
_entry.id   AF-A1TB33-F1
#
_cell.length_a   1.000
_cell.length_b   1.000
_cell.length_c   1.000
_cell.angle_alpha   90.00
_cell.angle_beta   90.00
_cell.angle_gamma   90.00
#
_symmetry.space_group_name_H-M   'P 1'
#
loop_
_entity.id
_entity.type
_entity.pdbx_description
1 polymer ?
#
loop_
_entity_poly.entity_id
_entity_poly.type
_entity_poly.pdbx_seq_one_letter_code
_entity_poly.pdbx_strand_id
1 'polypeptide(L)'
;MTLRRALNNEGLMEEDRLAMLLEAERIARTCTTRWPHDRYHFRVLADVGIALADRFGRLDVLDDTIALMQAVEVDNPDPDFVRDRRDLEGTRRRYST
;
A
#
# COMPACT_ATOMS: atom_id res chain seq x y z
N MET A 1 14.35 7.66 34.50
CA MET A 1 15.39 6.69 34.06
C MET A 1 14.84 5.78 32.94
N THR A 2 14.20 6.35 31.91
CA THR A 2 13.56 5.61 30.80
C THR A 2 13.88 6.25 29.44
N LEU A 3 13.99 7.57 29.39
CA LEU A 3 14.34 8.34 28.19
C LEU A 3 15.73 8.02 27.61
N ARG A 4 16.72 7.75 28.48
CA ARG A 4 18.10 7.43 28.07
C ARG A 4 18.27 5.98 27.57
N ARG A 5 17.27 5.10 27.77
CA ARG A 5 17.20 3.78 27.15
C ARG A 5 16.56 3.85 25.76
N ALA A 6 15.55 4.71 25.57
CA ALA A 6 14.94 4.96 24.26
C ALA A 6 15.89 5.66 23.27
N LEU A 7 16.80 6.51 23.75
CA LEU A 7 17.77 7.21 22.90
C LEU A 7 19.00 6.36 22.51
N ASN A 8 19.23 5.23 23.18
CA ASN A 8 20.46 4.44 23.02
C ASN A 8 20.28 3.15 22.20
N ASN A 9 19.05 2.73 21.91
CA ASN A 9 18.77 1.51 21.14
C ASN A 9 17.83 1.81 19.97
N GLU A 10 18.28 1.37 18.78
CA GLU A 10 17.47 0.83 17.67
C GLU A 10 16.85 1.84 16.69
N GLY A 11 17.25 1.70 15.41
CA GLY A 11 16.76 2.54 14.32
C GLY A 11 15.25 2.45 14.13
N LEU A 12 14.62 3.59 13.83
CA LEU A 12 13.18 3.84 13.59
C LEU A 12 12.25 3.04 14.54
N MET A 13 11.49 3.72 15.40
CA MET A 13 10.48 3.04 16.21
C MET A 13 9.35 2.51 15.30
N GLU A 14 8.57 1.51 15.74
CA GLU A 14 7.49 0.97 14.91
C GLU A 14 6.43 2.02 14.57
N GLU A 15 6.18 2.94 15.50
CA GLU A 15 5.29 4.09 15.34
C GLU A 15 5.78 5.04 14.25
N ASP A 16 7.09 5.30 14.18
CA ASP A 16 7.68 6.13 13.12
C ASP A 16 7.51 5.48 11.75
N ARG A 17 7.73 4.15 11.68
CA ARG A 17 7.53 3.38 10.44
C ARG A 17 6.07 3.41 9.98
N LEU A 18 5.13 3.26 10.92
CA LEU A 18 3.71 3.36 10.62
C LEU A 18 3.37 4.75 10.08
N ALA A 19 3.84 5.81 10.74
CA ALA A 19 3.62 7.19 10.29
C ALA A 19 4.17 7.43 8.87
N MET A 20 5.37 6.94 8.58
CA MET A 20 5.96 7.03 7.24
C MET A 20 5.15 6.29 6.18
N LEU A 21 4.64 5.10 6.48
CA LEU A 21 3.80 4.33 5.55
C LEU A 21 2.45 4.99 5.31
N LEU A 22 1.83 5.59 6.33
CA LEU A 22 0.58 6.33 6.17
C LEU A 22 0.77 7.61 5.34
N GLU A 23 1.90 8.28 5.48
CA GLU A 23 2.22 9.41 4.62
C GLU A 23 2.50 8.97 3.17
N ALA A 24 3.20 7.84 2.99
CA ALA A 24 3.41 7.24 1.67
C ALA A 24 2.07 6.84 1.00
N GLU A 25 1.14 6.26 1.77
CA GLU A 25 -0.22 5.94 1.31
C GLU A 25 -0.91 7.20 0.80
N ARG A 26 -0.92 8.27 1.60
CA ARG A 26 -1.57 9.54 1.27
C ARG A 26 -1.04 10.13 -0.04
N ILE A 27 0.28 10.10 -0.23
CA ILE A 27 0.93 10.59 -1.45
C ILE A 27 0.58 9.70 -2.64
N ALA A 28 0.71 8.37 -2.50
CA ALA A 28 0.44 7.42 -3.57
C ALA A 28 -1.02 7.48 -4.03
N ARG A 29 -1.97 7.58 -3.10
CA ARG A 29 -3.41 7.73 -3.39
C ARG A 29 -3.73 9.04 -4.12
N THR A 30 -2.98 10.10 -3.83
CA THR A 30 -3.11 11.37 -4.57
C THR A 30 -2.67 11.18 -6.03
N CYS A 31 -1.59 10.43 -6.27
CA CYS A 31 -1.09 10.15 -7.61
C CYS A 31 -2.07 9.30 -8.43
N THR A 32 -2.67 8.26 -7.85
CA THR A 32 -3.68 7.44 -8.55
C THR A 32 -4.92 8.23 -8.91
N THR A 33 -5.31 9.19 -8.08
CA THR A 33 -6.45 10.09 -8.37
C THR A 33 -6.11 11.09 -9.48
N ARG A 34 -4.89 11.65 -9.47
CA ARG A 34 -4.47 12.68 -10.43
C ARG A 34 -4.12 12.12 -11.81
N TRP A 35 -3.58 10.90 -11.85
CA TRP A 35 -3.14 10.23 -13.08
C TRP A 35 -3.66 8.78 -13.09
N PRO A 36 -4.98 8.58 -13.26
CA PRO A 36 -5.62 7.27 -13.13
C PRO A 36 -5.21 6.28 -14.24
N HIS A 37 -4.65 6.76 -15.35
CA HIS A 37 -4.19 5.90 -16.44
C HIS A 37 -2.74 5.43 -16.29
N ASP A 38 -2.01 5.91 -15.29
CA ASP A 38 -0.64 5.48 -15.02
C ASP A 38 -0.63 4.35 -13.99
N ARG A 39 -0.42 3.12 -14.48
CA ARG A 39 -0.39 1.91 -13.65
C ARG A 39 0.70 1.93 -12.57
N TYR A 40 1.79 2.67 -12.77
CA TYR A 40 2.89 2.70 -11.81
C TYR A 40 2.48 3.38 -10.51
N HIS A 41 1.54 4.31 -10.52
CA HIS A 41 1.01 4.89 -9.29
C HIS A 41 0.20 3.89 -8.46
N PHE A 42 -0.53 2.99 -9.11
CA PHE A 42 -1.27 1.93 -8.43
C PHE A 42 -0.32 0.89 -7.84
N ARG A 43 0.78 0.58 -8.53
CA ARG A 43 1.84 -0.31 -8.00
C ARG A 43 2.47 0.26 -6.72
N VAL A 44 2.78 1.55 -6.69
CA VAL A 44 3.32 2.18 -5.47
C VAL A 44 2.31 2.12 -4.32
N LEU A 45 1.03 2.40 -4.58
CA LEU A 45 -0.01 2.30 -3.56
C LEU A 45 -0.19 0.85 -3.06
N ALA A 46 -0.10 -0.13 -3.98
CA ALA A 46 -0.13 -1.55 -3.66
C ALA A 46 1.05 -1.97 -2.79
N ASP A 47 2.27 -1.52 -3.09
CA ASP A 47 3.47 -1.79 -2.29
C ASP A 47 3.33 -1.24 -0.86
N VAL A 48 2.74 -0.04 -0.70
CA VAL A 48 2.42 0.52 0.63
C VAL A 48 1.38 -0.35 1.35
N GLY A 49 0.32 -0.77 0.66
CA GLY A 49 -0.70 -1.66 1.22
C GLY A 49 -0.14 -3.00 1.68
N ILE A 50 0.77 -3.60 0.90
CA ILE A 50 1.48 -4.84 1.26
C ILE A 50 2.35 -4.61 2.50
N ALA A 51 3.13 -3.53 2.56
CA ALA A 51 3.97 -3.23 3.70
C ALA A 51 3.16 -3.02 5.00
N LEU A 52 1.99 -2.36 4.90
CA LEU A 52 1.06 -2.18 6.01
C LEU A 52 0.43 -3.50 6.46
N ALA A 53 0.08 -4.38 5.51
CA ALA A 53 -0.44 -5.71 5.78
C ALA A 53 0.61 -6.60 6.48
N ASP A 54 1.81 -6.70 5.92
CA ASP A 54 2.90 -7.54 6.42
C ASP A 54 3.33 -7.15 7.83
N ARG A 55 3.42 -5.84 8.10
CA ARG A 55 4.08 -5.34 9.32
C ARG A 55 3.11 -4.95 10.43
N PHE A 56 1.89 -4.55 10.07
CA PHE A 56 0.91 -4.04 11.02
C PHE A 56 -0.44 -4.77 10.93
N GLY A 57 -0.58 -5.78 10.06
CA GLY A 57 -1.85 -6.50 9.85
C GLY A 57 -2.96 -5.64 9.23
N ARG A 58 -2.61 -4.48 8.65
CA ARG A 58 -3.56 -3.51 8.10
C ARG A 58 -3.84 -3.80 6.63
N LEU A 59 -5.00 -4.38 6.36
CA LEU A 59 -5.43 -4.81 5.01
C LEU A 59 -6.28 -3.78 4.29
N ASP A 60 -6.73 -2.73 4.98
CA ASP A 60 -7.60 -1.67 4.48
C ASP A 60 -7.02 -1.00 3.22
N VAL A 61 -5.74 -0.62 3.26
CA VAL A 61 -5.08 0.02 2.11
C VAL A 61 -4.96 -0.93 0.92
N LEU A 62 -4.68 -2.20 1.18
CA LEU A 62 -4.54 -3.22 0.14
C LEU A 62 -5.90 -3.51 -0.54
N ASP A 63 -6.96 -3.65 0.26
CA ASP A 63 -8.33 -3.86 -0.22
C ASP A 63 -8.85 -2.65 -1.01
N ASP A 64 -8.63 -1.44 -0.51
CA ASP A 64 -8.93 -0.19 -1.21
C ASP A 64 -8.22 -0.08 -2.56
N THR A 65 -6.95 -0.46 -2.61
CA THR A 65 -6.15 -0.39 -3.84
C THR A 65 -6.71 -1.31 -4.91
N ILE A 66 -7.08 -2.54 -4.54
CA ILE A 66 -7.73 -3.48 -5.45
C ILE A 66 -9.04 -2.90 -5.98
N ALA A 67 -9.87 -2.33 -5.11
CA ALA A 67 -11.14 -1.71 -5.52
C ALA A 67 -10.93 -0.52 -6.48
N LEU A 68 -9.93 0.32 -6.22
CA LEU A 68 -9.57 1.44 -7.11
C LEU A 68 -9.11 0.94 -8.47
N MET A 69 -8.28 -0.11 -8.52
CA MET A 69 -7.87 -0.72 -9.78
C MET A 69 -9.08 -1.30 -10.54
N GLN A 70 -10.00 -1.99 -9.86
CA GLN A 70 -11.22 -2.51 -10.50
C GLN A 70 -12.06 -1.41 -11.15
N ALA A 71 -12.19 -0.25 -10.48
CA ALA A 71 -12.94 0.88 -11.02
C ALA A 71 -12.28 1.46 -12.29
N VAL A 72 -10.95 1.61 -12.30
CA VAL A 72 -10.21 2.15 -13.45
C VAL A 72 -10.16 1.17 -14.62
N GLU A 73 -10.09 -0.14 -14.36
CA GLU A 73 -10.07 -1.17 -15.41
C GLU A 73 -11.30 -1.12 -16.31
N VAL A 74 -12.47 -0.74 -15.77
CA VAL A 74 -13.70 -0.58 -16.55
C VAL A 74 -13.52 0.43 -17.69
N ASP A 75 -12.79 1.52 -17.43
CA ASP A 75 -12.56 2.60 -18.38
C ASP A 75 -11.26 2.43 -19.19
N ASN A 76 -10.31 1.62 -18.70
CA ASN A 76 -9.02 1.37 -19.32
C ASN A 76 -8.63 -0.11 -19.25
N PRO A 77 -9.05 -0.95 -20.22
CA PRO A 77 -8.82 -2.39 -20.22
C PRO A 77 -7.40 -2.75 -20.69
N ASP A 78 -6.38 -2.09 -20.13
CA ASP A 78 -4.98 -2.42 -20.37
C ASP A 78 -4.69 -3.81 -19.76
N PRO A 79 -4.33 -4.83 -20.57
CA PRO A 79 -4.05 -6.19 -20.08
C PRO A 79 -2.99 -6.24 -18.98
N ASP A 80 -2.03 -5.33 -19.04
CA ASP A 80 -0.94 -5.23 -18.09
C ASP A 80 -1.45 -4.69 -16.74
N PHE A 81 -2.38 -3.75 -16.75
CA PHE A 81 -3.07 -3.26 -15.56
C PHE A 81 -3.95 -4.34 -14.92
N VAL A 82 -4.70 -5.10 -15.74
CA VAL A 82 -5.50 -6.24 -15.27
C VAL A 82 -4.63 -7.29 -14.60
N ARG A 83 -3.46 -7.59 -15.17
CA ARG A 83 -2.50 -8.52 -14.59
C ARG A 83 -2.00 -8.03 -13.24
N ASP A 84 -1.59 -6.77 -13.12
CA ASP A 84 -1.12 -6.20 -11.85
C ASP A 84 -2.18 -6.33 -10.75
N ARG A 85 -3.45 -6.02 -11.07
CA ARG A 85 -4.55 -6.17 -10.12
C ARG A 85 -4.73 -7.63 -9.69
N ARG A 86 -4.71 -8.58 -10.62
CA ARG A 86 -4.87 -10.01 -10.31
C ARG A 86 -3.72 -10.55 -9.45
N ASP A 87 -2.50 -10.09 -9.72
CA ASP A 87 -1.33 -10.42 -8.91
C ASP A 87 -1.52 -9.86 -7.48
N LEU A 88 -2.04 -8.64 -7.34
CA LEU A 88 -2.35 -8.03 -6.06
C LEU A 88 -3.47 -8.76 -5.29
N GLU A 89 -4.55 -9.16 -5.95
CA GLU A 89 -5.61 -10.02 -5.39
C GLU A 89 -5.07 -11.39 -4.95
N GLY A 90 -4.09 -11.93 -5.68
CA GLY A 90 -3.36 -13.13 -5.29
C GLY A 90 -2.57 -12.92 -4.00
N THR A 91 -1.89 -11.78 -3.86
CA THR A 91 -1.19 -11.38 -2.63
C THR A 91 -2.16 -11.19 -1.47
N ARG A 92 -3.28 -10.49 -1.67
CA ARG A 92 -4.28 -10.26 -0.62
C ARG A 92 -4.87 -11.53 -0.05
N ARG A 93 -5.06 -12.57 -0.87
CA ARG A 93 -5.56 -13.88 -0.43
C ARG A 93 -4.64 -14.59 0.57
N ARG A 94 -3.33 -14.30 0.53
CA ARG A 94 -2.36 -14.90 1.48
C ARG A 94 -2.57 -14.45 2.93
N TYR A 95 -3.23 -13.31 3.13
CA TYR A 95 -3.56 -12.78 4.45
C TYR A 95 -4.92 -13.25 4.99
N SER A 96 -5.68 -14.01 4.21
CA SER A 96 -6.99 -14.56 4.61
C SER A 96 -6.90 -16.00 5.13
N THR A 97 -5.70 -16.54 5.29
CA THR A 97 -5.41 -17.90 5.81
C THR A 97 -4.79 -17.77 7.19
#